data_AF-A0A6G1F2I3-F1
#
_entry.id   AF-A0A6G1F2I3-F1
#
_cell.length_a   1.000
_cell.length_b   1.000
_cell.length_c   1.000
_cell.angle_alpha   90.00
_cell.angle_beta   90.00
_cell.angle_gamma   90.00
#
_symmetry.space_group_name_H-M   'P 1'
#
loop_
_entity.id
_entity.type
_entity.pdbx_description
1 polymer ?
#
loop_
_entity_poly.entity_id
_entity_poly.type
_entity_poly.pdbx_seq_one_letter_code
_entity_poly.pdbx_strand_id
1 'polypeptide(L)'
;MPSLSCHNLLDLAAAADDAAPLPPSPASLRLPRVMSVSPASPTSPSTPAPVRRVIVSHRLPLRAAVDAASPFGFSFTVDSDTVAYQLRSGLPAGAPVLHIGTLPPPATEAASDELCNYLVANFSCLPVYLPSDLHRRFYHGYCKHYLWPLLHYLLPLTPSSLGGLPFDRALYHSFLSANRAFADRLTEVLSPDDDLVWIHDYHLLALPTFLRKRFPRAKVGFFLHSPFPSSEIFRTIPVREDLLRALLNADLVGFHTFDYARHFLSACSRLLGLDYQSKRGYIGIEYYGRTVTVKILPVGIDMGQLRSVVSAPETGDLVRQLT
;
A
#
# COMPACT_ATOMS: atom_id res chain seq x y z
N MET A 1 10.11 23.44 1.74
CA MET A 1 8.86 23.87 1.07
C MET A 1 8.19 22.64 0.46
N PRO A 2 6.85 22.50 0.53
CA PRO A 2 6.17 21.38 -0.11
C PRO A 2 6.42 21.41 -1.63
N SER A 3 6.74 20.26 -2.21
CA SER A 3 7.00 20.11 -3.64
C SER A 3 5.78 20.52 -4.47
N LEU A 4 5.96 21.25 -5.57
CA LEU A 4 4.87 21.57 -6.53
C LEU A 4 4.15 20.31 -7.03
N SER A 5 4.82 19.15 -6.97
CA SER A 5 4.28 17.84 -7.37
C SER A 5 3.09 17.34 -6.54
N CYS A 6 2.81 17.93 -5.37
CA CYS A 6 1.72 17.49 -4.49
C CYS A 6 0.52 18.44 -4.40
N HIS A 7 0.60 19.66 -4.97
CA HIS A 7 -0.33 20.76 -4.68
C HIS A 7 -1.81 20.42 -4.95
N ASN A 8 -2.15 20.02 -6.18
CA ASN A 8 -3.54 19.81 -6.61
C ASN A 8 -4.29 18.74 -5.80
N LEU A 9 -3.63 17.61 -5.51
CA LEU A 9 -4.26 16.49 -4.79
C LEU A 9 -4.46 16.84 -3.30
N LEU A 10 -3.61 17.70 -2.75
CA LEU A 10 -3.72 18.16 -1.37
C LEU A 10 -4.81 19.20 -1.19
N ASP A 11 -5.01 20.09 -2.16
CA ASP A 11 -6.12 21.05 -2.14
C ASP A 11 -7.46 20.32 -2.24
N LEU A 12 -7.54 19.27 -3.06
CA LEU A 12 -8.71 18.39 -3.15
C LEU A 12 -8.95 17.58 -1.86
N ALA A 13 -7.88 17.16 -1.17
CA ALA A 13 -7.99 16.49 0.12
C ALA A 13 -8.39 17.46 1.25
N ALA A 14 -7.92 18.70 1.21
CA ALA A 14 -8.32 19.75 2.16
C ALA A 14 -9.79 20.16 1.95
N ALA A 15 -10.26 20.22 0.70
CA ALA A 15 -11.69 20.41 0.40
C ALA A 15 -12.57 19.22 0.84
N ALA A 16 -11.99 18.06 1.16
CA ALA A 16 -12.72 16.92 1.71
C ALA A 16 -12.93 17.01 3.24
N ASP A 17 -12.31 17.99 3.92
CA ASP A 17 -12.39 18.17 5.38
C ASP A 17 -13.72 18.74 5.88
N ASP A 18 -14.66 19.08 4.99
CA ASP A 18 -16.06 19.35 5.36
C ASP A 18 -16.85 18.06 5.72
N ALA A 19 -16.24 16.88 5.58
CA ALA A 19 -16.78 15.62 6.09
C ALA A 19 -16.21 15.31 7.50
N ALA A 20 -17.06 14.72 8.35
CA ALA A 20 -16.81 14.47 9.78
C ALA A 20 -15.34 14.09 10.11
N PRO A 21 -14.75 14.69 11.17
CA PRO A 21 -13.35 14.48 11.52
C PRO A 21 -13.09 12.98 11.72
N LEU A 22 -11.98 12.49 11.15
CA LEU A 22 -11.50 11.14 11.41
C LEU A 22 -11.36 10.97 12.92
N PRO A 23 -11.81 9.84 13.50
CA PRO A 23 -11.60 9.59 14.93
C PRO A 23 -10.09 9.72 15.20
N PRO A 24 -9.70 10.36 16.31
CA PRO A 24 -8.30 10.47 16.66
C PRO A 24 -7.72 9.06 16.71
N SER A 25 -6.64 8.85 15.97
CA SER A 25 -5.87 7.61 16.11
C SER A 25 -5.41 7.53 17.57
N PRO A 26 -5.49 6.35 18.20
CA PRO A 26 -5.15 6.22 19.61
C PRO A 26 -3.63 6.51 19.78
N ALA A 27 -3.25 7.09 20.91
CA ALA A 27 -2.10 7.99 21.03
C ALA A 27 -0.74 7.26 21.13
N SER A 28 0.07 7.42 20.08
CA SER A 28 1.55 7.39 20.01
C SER A 28 2.32 6.15 20.50
N LEU A 29 2.98 5.48 19.55
CA LEU A 29 4.14 4.63 19.80
C LEU A 29 5.41 5.37 19.37
N ARG A 30 6.33 5.60 20.32
CA ARG A 30 7.76 5.59 19.98
C ARG A 30 8.19 4.13 20.00
N LEU A 31 8.23 3.50 18.82
CA LEU A 31 8.74 2.13 18.69
C LEU A 31 10.13 2.07 19.38
N PRO A 32 10.36 1.11 20.29
CA PRO A 32 11.67 0.99 20.93
C PRO A 32 12.70 0.76 19.83
N ARG A 33 13.63 1.72 19.72
CA ARG A 33 14.81 1.60 18.88
C ARG A 33 15.57 0.37 19.37
N VAL A 34 15.87 -0.58 18.49
CA VAL A 34 16.81 -1.66 18.81
C VAL A 34 18.18 -1.01 19.03
N MET A 35 18.43 -0.55 20.26
CA MET A 35 19.75 -0.12 20.69
C MET A 35 20.45 -1.36 21.21
N SER A 36 21.28 -1.97 20.37
CA SER A 36 22.32 -2.88 20.85
C SER A 36 23.32 -2.06 21.67
N VAL A 37 23.07 -1.90 22.96
CA VAL A 37 24.06 -1.34 23.89
C VAL A 37 24.98 -2.49 24.29
N SER A 38 26.06 -2.68 23.52
CA SER A 38 27.23 -3.41 24.00
C SER A 38 28.19 -2.40 24.64
N PRO A 39 28.75 -2.67 25.83
CA PRO A 39 29.75 -1.80 26.43
C PRO A 39 30.99 -1.74 25.53
N ALA A 40 31.45 -0.52 25.27
CA ALA A 40 32.44 -0.20 24.25
C ALA A 40 33.82 -0.83 24.50
N SER A 41 34.35 -1.50 23.48
CA SER A 41 35.78 -1.66 23.22
C SER A 41 36.11 -1.00 21.87
N PRO A 42 37.20 -0.22 21.75
CA PRO A 42 37.46 0.55 20.55
C PRO A 42 38.16 -0.33 19.51
N THR A 43 37.47 -0.70 18.42
CA THR A 43 37.98 -0.88 17.04
C THR A 43 37.09 -1.82 16.23
N SER A 44 36.18 -1.26 15.43
CA SER A 44 35.68 -1.84 14.15
C SER A 44 34.61 -0.92 13.56
N PRO A 45 34.56 -0.68 12.24
CA PRO A 45 33.46 0.06 11.63
C PRO A 45 32.15 -0.70 11.92
N SER A 46 31.22 -0.05 12.62
CA SER A 46 29.92 -0.62 12.94
C SER A 46 29.22 -1.05 11.65
N THR A 47 28.87 -2.32 11.54
CA THR A 47 28.03 -2.82 10.44
C THR A 47 26.76 -1.95 10.39
N PRO A 48 26.38 -1.38 9.23
CA PRO A 48 25.19 -0.57 9.15
C PRO A 48 23.98 -1.41 9.58
N ALA A 49 23.16 -0.86 10.49
CA ALA A 49 21.97 -1.53 10.97
C ALA A 49 21.08 -1.94 9.77
N PRO A 50 20.42 -3.11 9.83
CA PRO A 50 19.63 -3.60 8.71
C PRO A 50 18.48 -2.64 8.42
N VAL A 51 18.41 -2.17 7.18
CA VAL A 51 17.40 -1.23 6.69
C VAL A 51 16.01 -1.84 6.84
N ARG A 52 15.15 -1.20 7.63
CA ARG A 52 13.79 -1.67 7.90
C ARG A 52 12.89 -1.47 6.68
N ARG A 53 12.10 -2.49 6.37
CA ARG A 53 11.14 -2.50 5.27
C ARG A 53 9.74 -2.27 5.81
N VAL A 54 9.09 -1.21 5.36
CA VAL A 54 7.72 -0.89 5.73
C VAL A 54 6.82 -1.27 4.57
N ILE A 55 6.12 -2.39 4.69
CA ILE A 55 5.19 -2.89 3.67
C ILE A 55 3.79 -2.34 3.99
N VAL A 56 3.24 -1.54 3.08
CA VAL A 56 1.94 -0.91 3.23
C VAL A 56 0.95 -1.52 2.24
N SER A 57 -0.07 -2.17 2.76
CA SER A 57 -1.14 -2.80 1.98
C SER A 57 -2.50 -2.40 2.54
N HIS A 58 -3.58 -2.60 1.75
CA HIS A 58 -4.94 -2.29 2.22
C HIS A 58 -5.28 -2.99 3.54
N ARG A 59 -4.93 -4.27 3.68
CA ARG A 59 -5.14 -5.06 4.90
C ARG A 59 -3.83 -5.56 5.47
N LEU A 60 -3.81 -5.74 6.79
CA LEU A 60 -2.74 -6.45 7.48
C LEU A 60 -2.75 -7.94 7.13
N PRO A 61 -1.58 -8.62 7.15
CA PRO A 61 -1.46 -10.05 6.91
C PRO A 61 -1.88 -10.87 8.14
N LEU A 62 -3.08 -10.62 8.65
CA LEU A 62 -3.60 -11.24 9.87
C LEU A 62 -4.99 -11.84 9.62
N ARG A 63 -5.29 -12.92 10.33
CA ARG A 63 -6.64 -13.43 10.55
C ARG A 63 -7.05 -13.09 11.97
N ALA A 64 -8.32 -12.74 12.15
CA ALA A 64 -8.91 -12.51 13.45
C ALA A 64 -10.05 -13.52 13.64
N ALA A 65 -9.99 -14.32 14.69
CA ALA A 65 -11.06 -15.22 15.10
C ALA A 65 -11.64 -14.72 16.43
N VAL A 66 -12.97 -14.76 16.57
CA VAL A 66 -13.63 -14.36 17.82
C VAL A 66 -13.16 -15.27 18.94
N ASP A 67 -12.68 -14.66 20.03
CA ASP A 67 -12.21 -15.36 21.21
C ASP A 67 -12.59 -14.55 22.45
N ALA A 68 -13.59 -15.04 23.18
CA ALA A 68 -14.10 -14.39 24.39
C ALA A 68 -13.09 -14.40 25.56
N ALA A 69 -12.07 -15.26 25.52
CA ALA A 69 -11.01 -15.30 26.52
C ALA A 69 -9.90 -14.27 26.25
N SER A 70 -9.82 -13.76 25.00
CA SER A 70 -8.85 -12.74 24.64
C SER A 70 -9.23 -11.38 25.24
N PRO A 71 -8.26 -10.59 25.75
CA PRO A 71 -8.52 -9.25 26.28
C PRO A 71 -9.13 -8.29 25.24
N PHE A 72 -8.99 -8.60 23.96
CA PHE A 72 -9.52 -7.80 22.85
C PHE A 72 -10.78 -8.41 22.21
N GLY A 73 -11.26 -9.55 22.71
CA GLY A 73 -12.37 -10.31 22.11
C GLY A 73 -12.01 -11.09 20.84
N PHE A 74 -10.74 -11.04 20.41
CA PHE A 74 -10.24 -11.72 19.21
C PHE A 74 -8.87 -12.34 19.45
N SER A 75 -8.65 -13.51 18.86
CA SER A 75 -7.32 -14.10 18.67
C SER A 75 -6.80 -13.75 17.28
N PHE A 76 -5.56 -13.29 17.21
CA PHE A 76 -4.90 -12.94 15.95
C PHE A 76 -3.90 -14.02 15.57
N THR A 77 -3.92 -14.41 14.31
CA THR A 77 -2.92 -15.30 13.71
C THR A 77 -2.43 -14.70 12.41
N VAL A 78 -1.23 -15.08 12.00
CA VAL A 78 -0.65 -14.60 10.75
C VAL A 78 -1.32 -15.29 9.56
N ASP A 79 -1.72 -14.50 8.57
CA ASP A 79 -2.22 -15.03 7.30
C ASP A 79 -1.09 -15.21 6.30
N SER A 80 -0.56 -16.43 6.24
CA SER A 80 0.54 -16.81 5.36
C SER A 80 0.21 -16.75 3.86
N ASP A 81 -1.07 -16.68 3.51
CA ASP A 81 -1.53 -16.77 2.12
C ASP A 81 -1.68 -15.37 1.50
N THR A 82 -1.54 -14.32 2.32
CA THR A 82 -1.59 -12.95 1.84
C THR A 82 -0.32 -12.59 1.08
N VAL A 83 -0.49 -11.93 -0.07
CA VAL A 83 0.63 -11.36 -0.84
C VAL A 83 1.48 -10.44 0.04
N ALA A 84 0.84 -9.63 0.90
CA ALA A 84 1.52 -8.74 1.83
C ALA A 84 2.55 -9.47 2.70
N TYR A 85 2.21 -10.66 3.20
CA TYR A 85 3.12 -11.48 3.99
C TYR A 85 4.20 -12.14 3.14
N GLN A 86 3.82 -12.73 2.01
CA GLN A 86 4.74 -13.46 1.13
C GLN A 86 5.87 -12.58 0.56
N LEU A 87 5.63 -11.27 0.41
CA LEU A 87 6.65 -10.32 0.00
C LEU A 87 7.89 -10.31 0.90
N ARG A 88 7.76 -10.75 2.16
CA ARG A 88 8.90 -10.87 3.07
C ARG A 88 9.87 -11.98 2.67
N SER A 89 9.40 -13.03 1.99
CA SER A 89 10.24 -14.17 1.58
C SER A 89 11.31 -13.76 0.56
N GLY A 90 11.09 -12.65 -0.17
CA GLY A 90 12.07 -12.09 -1.10
C GLY A 90 13.08 -11.12 -0.47
N LEU A 91 12.95 -10.82 0.83
CA LEU A 91 13.85 -9.91 1.55
C LEU A 91 15.01 -10.68 2.18
N PRO A 92 16.16 -10.02 2.44
CA PRO A 92 17.28 -10.64 3.15
C PRO A 92 16.85 -11.23 4.48
N ALA A 93 17.37 -12.41 4.82
CA ALA A 93 17.08 -13.06 6.09
C ALA A 93 17.42 -12.12 7.27
N GLY A 94 16.46 -11.94 8.19
CA GLY A 94 16.61 -11.05 9.34
C GLY A 94 16.39 -9.56 9.05
N ALA A 95 16.02 -9.17 7.83
CA ALA A 95 15.59 -7.80 7.55
C ALA A 95 14.32 -7.47 8.37
N PRO A 96 14.32 -6.42 9.19
CA PRO A 96 13.13 -6.06 9.96
C PRO A 96 12.03 -5.59 9.01
N VAL A 97 10.85 -6.20 9.12
CA VAL A 97 9.66 -5.88 8.30
C VAL A 97 8.55 -5.39 9.22
N LEU A 98 7.98 -4.25 8.89
CA LEU A 98 6.77 -3.70 9.53
C LEU A 98 5.65 -3.68 8.49
N HIS A 99 4.53 -4.34 8.80
CA HIS A 99 3.33 -4.30 7.97
C HIS A 99 2.38 -3.21 8.44
N ILE A 100 1.81 -2.44 7.52
CA ILE A 100 0.84 -1.39 7.81
C ILE A 100 -0.41 -1.62 6.95
N GLY A 101 -1.58 -1.64 7.58
CA GLY A 101 -2.85 -1.94 6.90
C GLY A 101 -4.04 -1.84 7.84
N THR A 102 -5.26 -1.96 7.31
CA THR A 102 -6.45 -2.06 8.15
C THR A 102 -6.54 -3.44 8.81
N LEU A 103 -7.27 -3.51 9.93
CA LEU A 103 -7.58 -4.78 10.57
C LEU A 103 -8.44 -5.69 9.68
N PRO A 104 -8.43 -7.01 9.95
CA PRO A 104 -9.34 -7.95 9.33
C PRO A 104 -10.81 -7.60 9.66
N PRO A 105 -11.78 -7.91 8.77
CA PRO A 105 -13.17 -7.51 8.93
C PRO A 105 -13.80 -7.77 10.31
N PRO A 106 -13.60 -8.95 10.93
CA PRO A 106 -14.20 -9.24 12.24
C PRO A 106 -13.75 -8.29 13.36
N ALA A 107 -12.53 -7.75 13.27
CA ALA A 107 -11.90 -6.93 14.29
C ALA A 107 -11.85 -5.45 13.93
N THR A 108 -12.56 -5.00 12.88
CA THR A 108 -12.47 -3.61 12.37
C THR A 108 -12.78 -2.56 13.43
N GLU A 109 -13.69 -2.87 14.36
CA GLU A 109 -14.15 -1.96 15.41
C GLU A 109 -13.35 -2.08 16.73
N ALA A 110 -12.40 -3.02 16.80
CA ALA A 110 -11.61 -3.27 18.02
C ALA A 110 -10.47 -2.25 18.23
N ALA A 111 -10.67 -0.99 17.88
CA ALA A 111 -9.63 0.02 17.92
C ALA A 111 -9.25 0.41 19.36
N SER A 112 -8.03 0.06 19.79
CA SER A 112 -7.45 0.54 21.05
C SER A 112 -5.92 0.67 20.95
N ASP A 113 -5.34 1.43 21.89
CA ASP A 113 -3.89 1.56 22.04
C ASP A 113 -3.25 0.23 22.47
N GLU A 114 -3.90 -0.50 23.37
CA GLU A 114 -3.42 -1.80 23.84
C GLU A 114 -3.37 -2.82 22.70
N LEU A 115 -4.43 -2.87 21.85
CA LEU A 115 -4.44 -3.75 20.69
C LEU A 115 -3.32 -3.37 19.71
N CYS A 116 -3.13 -2.08 19.45
CA CYS A 116 -2.05 -1.64 18.58
C CYS A 116 -0.68 -2.10 19.10
N ASN A 117 -0.40 -1.87 20.38
CA ASN A 117 0.86 -2.25 21.02
C ASN A 117 1.06 -3.76 20.96
N TYR A 118 0.00 -4.53 21.20
CA TYR A 118 0.00 -5.99 21.07
C TYR A 118 0.33 -6.44 19.63
N LEU A 119 -0.29 -5.85 18.60
CA LEU A 119 -0.07 -6.24 17.21
C LEU A 119 1.33 -5.88 16.71
N VAL A 120 1.84 -4.73 17.12
CA VAL A 120 3.20 -4.30 16.79
C VAL A 120 4.22 -5.23 17.44
N ALA A 121 4.06 -5.53 18.73
CA ALA A 121 5.01 -6.35 19.48
C ALA A 121 5.03 -7.81 19.03
N ASN A 122 3.86 -8.40 18.77
CA ASN A 122 3.75 -9.85 18.49
C ASN A 122 3.79 -10.18 17.00
N PHE A 123 3.37 -9.25 16.13
CA PHE A 123 3.21 -9.52 14.69
C PHE A 123 3.94 -8.53 13.79
N SER A 124 4.63 -7.52 14.34
CA SER A 124 5.20 -6.41 13.55
C SER A 124 4.16 -5.81 12.59
N CYS A 125 2.93 -5.65 13.09
CA CYS A 125 1.79 -5.13 12.34
C CYS A 125 1.26 -3.86 13.00
N LEU A 126 1.20 -2.78 12.23
CA LEU A 126 0.65 -1.50 12.66
C LEU A 126 -0.74 -1.30 12.03
N PRO A 127 -1.82 -1.33 12.82
CA PRO A 127 -3.16 -1.13 12.30
C PRO A 127 -3.40 0.34 11.91
N VAL A 128 -4.13 0.51 10.81
CA VAL A 128 -4.77 1.77 10.40
C VAL A 128 -6.27 1.62 10.62
N TYR A 129 -6.82 2.45 11.50
CA TYR A 129 -8.24 2.43 11.82
C TYR A 129 -8.99 3.37 10.87
N LEU A 130 -9.97 2.81 10.15
CA LEU A 130 -10.87 3.57 9.29
C LEU A 130 -12.30 3.37 9.79
N PRO A 131 -13.10 4.45 9.93
CA PRO A 131 -14.53 4.31 10.20
C PRO A 131 -15.20 3.38 9.19
N SER A 132 -16.12 2.52 9.65
CA SER A 132 -16.78 1.51 8.81
C SER A 132 -17.42 2.09 7.54
N ASP A 133 -18.06 3.26 7.65
CA ASP A 133 -18.62 3.95 6.48
C ASP A 133 -17.55 4.48 5.52
N LEU A 134 -16.48 5.08 6.04
CA LEU A 134 -15.36 5.54 5.22
C LEU A 134 -14.72 4.37 4.48
N HIS A 135 -14.43 3.27 5.18
CA HIS A 135 -13.86 2.06 4.58
C HIS A 135 -14.79 1.52 3.48
N ARG A 136 -16.11 1.46 3.71
CA ARG A 136 -17.08 1.00 2.71
C ARG A 136 -17.06 1.87 1.45
N ARG A 137 -17.12 3.20 1.60
CA ARG A 137 -17.11 4.14 0.46
C ARG A 137 -15.79 4.11 -0.31
N PHE A 138 -14.67 4.09 0.41
CA PHE A 138 -13.32 3.98 -0.17
C PHE A 138 -13.12 2.65 -0.90
N TYR A 139 -13.33 1.53 -0.21
CA TYR A 139 -12.95 0.20 -0.71
C TYR A 139 -14.01 -0.36 -1.65
N HIS A 140 -15.26 -0.49 -1.21
CA HIS A 140 -16.31 -1.06 -2.05
C HIS A 140 -16.78 -0.07 -3.13
N GLY A 141 -16.97 1.19 -2.77
CA GLY A 141 -17.41 2.24 -3.70
C GLY A 141 -16.35 2.65 -4.71
N TYR A 142 -15.29 3.31 -4.27
CA TYR A 142 -14.30 3.82 -5.22
C TYR A 142 -13.39 2.72 -5.78
N CYS A 143 -12.76 1.92 -4.92
CA CYS A 143 -11.75 0.96 -5.36
C CYS A 143 -12.35 -0.21 -6.15
N LYS A 144 -13.33 -0.94 -5.59
CA LYS A 144 -13.88 -2.15 -6.21
C LYS A 144 -14.94 -1.87 -7.27
N HIS A 145 -15.82 -0.90 -7.06
CA HIS A 145 -16.88 -0.61 -8.01
C HIS A 145 -16.43 0.30 -9.15
N TYR A 146 -15.59 1.31 -8.91
CA TYR A 146 -15.17 2.24 -9.97
C TYR A 146 -13.78 1.93 -10.56
N LEU A 147 -12.73 1.93 -9.73
CA LEU A 147 -11.35 1.89 -10.21
C LEU A 147 -10.94 0.50 -10.74
N TRP A 148 -11.26 -0.57 -10.01
CA TRP A 148 -10.90 -1.94 -10.40
C TRP A 148 -11.44 -2.32 -11.78
N PRO A 149 -12.73 -2.11 -12.13
CA PRO A 149 -13.22 -2.41 -13.48
C PRO A 149 -12.50 -1.63 -14.58
N LEU A 150 -12.19 -0.35 -14.35
CA LEU A 150 -11.48 0.49 -15.31
C LEU A 150 -10.04 0.00 -15.56
N LEU A 151 -9.33 -0.40 -14.50
CA LEU A 151 -8.01 -1.02 -14.63
C LEU A 151 -8.05 -2.34 -15.43
N HIS A 152 -9.18 -3.03 -15.42
CA HIS A 152 -9.41 -4.32 -16.09
C HIS A 152 -10.17 -4.19 -17.42
N TYR A 153 -10.21 -3.00 -18.03
CA TYR A 153 -10.86 -2.76 -19.32
C TYR A 153 -12.37 -3.05 -19.33
N LEU A 154 -13.00 -3.12 -18.16
CA LEU A 154 -14.45 -3.23 -18.02
C LEU A 154 -15.03 -1.81 -18.13
N LEU A 155 -15.17 -1.35 -19.37
CA LEU A 155 -15.76 -0.06 -19.66
C LEU A 155 -17.27 -0.08 -19.40
N PRO A 156 -17.84 0.99 -18.82
CA PRO A 156 -19.28 1.17 -18.79
C PRO A 156 -19.75 1.50 -20.20
N LEU A 157 -20.21 0.49 -20.94
CA LEU A 157 -20.57 0.66 -22.35
C LEU A 157 -21.86 1.48 -22.58
N THR A 158 -22.57 1.96 -21.55
CA THR A 158 -23.67 2.93 -21.73
C THR A 158 -23.96 3.76 -20.45
N PRO A 159 -24.37 5.05 -20.58
CA PRO A 159 -24.75 5.90 -19.44
C PRO A 159 -26.15 5.61 -18.84
N SER A 160 -26.98 4.83 -19.53
CA SER A 160 -28.43 4.74 -19.28
C SER A 160 -28.98 3.32 -19.08
N SER A 161 -28.12 2.33 -18.84
CA SER A 161 -28.54 0.97 -18.44
C SER A 161 -27.91 0.58 -17.10
N LEU A 162 -28.58 -0.33 -16.37
CA LEU A 162 -28.05 -0.99 -15.16
C LEU A 162 -26.67 -1.59 -15.46
N GLY A 163 -25.58 -0.87 -15.16
CA GLY A 163 -24.22 -1.27 -15.52
C GLY A 163 -23.23 -0.13 -15.79
N GLY A 164 -23.68 1.13 -15.80
CA GLY A 164 -22.79 2.29 -15.84
C GLY A 164 -21.88 2.35 -14.60
N LEU A 165 -20.64 2.83 -14.78
CA LEU A 165 -19.67 3.14 -13.72
C LEU A 165 -19.53 4.67 -13.61
N PRO A 166 -20.56 5.40 -13.16
CA PRO A 166 -20.48 6.84 -13.05
C PRO A 166 -19.37 7.23 -12.07
N PHE A 167 -18.61 8.26 -12.42
CA PHE A 167 -17.64 8.82 -11.50
C PHE A 167 -18.36 9.60 -10.39
N ASP A 168 -18.17 9.16 -9.15
CA ASP A 168 -18.66 9.85 -7.97
C ASP A 168 -17.50 10.56 -7.24
N ARG A 169 -17.59 11.89 -7.18
CA ARG A 169 -16.59 12.73 -6.55
C ARG A 169 -16.51 12.52 -5.03
N ALA A 170 -17.62 12.22 -4.35
CA ALA A 170 -17.63 11.93 -2.92
C ALA A 170 -16.94 10.60 -2.58
N LEU A 171 -17.07 9.60 -3.47
CA LEU A 171 -16.30 8.35 -3.35
C LEU A 171 -14.80 8.58 -3.57
N TYR A 172 -14.42 9.44 -4.52
CA TYR A 172 -13.02 9.84 -4.70
C TYR A 172 -12.46 10.57 -3.48
N HIS A 173 -13.21 11.50 -2.88
CA HIS A 173 -12.80 12.15 -1.63
C HIS A 173 -12.64 11.15 -0.48
N SER A 174 -13.54 10.16 -0.37
CA SER A 174 -13.41 9.06 0.60
C SER A 174 -12.11 8.26 0.38
N PHE A 175 -11.73 8.03 -0.88
CA PHE A 175 -10.47 7.40 -1.25
C PHE A 175 -9.24 8.23 -0.82
N LEU A 176 -9.27 9.54 -1.02
CA LEU A 176 -8.22 10.45 -0.55
C LEU A 176 -8.13 10.46 0.98
N SER A 177 -9.26 10.54 1.69
CA SER A 177 -9.31 10.52 3.15
C SER A 177 -8.76 9.23 3.75
N ALA A 178 -9.07 8.07 3.15
CA ALA A 178 -8.47 6.80 3.55
C ALA A 178 -6.95 6.81 3.33
N ASN A 179 -6.46 7.22 2.16
CA ASN A 179 -5.02 7.32 1.88
C ASN A 179 -4.30 8.30 2.82
N ARG A 180 -4.97 9.38 3.22
CA ARG A 180 -4.46 10.32 4.22
C ARG A 180 -4.33 9.68 5.60
N ALA A 181 -5.32 8.91 6.06
CA ALA A 181 -5.25 8.19 7.33
C ALA A 181 -4.09 7.18 7.37
N PHE A 182 -3.82 6.50 6.25
CA PHE A 182 -2.62 5.68 6.10
C PHE A 182 -1.34 6.51 6.24
N ALA A 183 -1.28 7.67 5.58
CA ALA A 183 -0.13 8.57 5.67
C ALA A 183 0.07 9.12 7.09
N ASP A 184 -1.02 9.43 7.82
CA ASP A 184 -1.00 9.82 9.24
C ASP A 184 -0.32 8.76 10.07
N ARG A 185 -0.77 7.53 9.92
CA ARG A 185 -0.22 6.41 10.69
C ARG A 185 1.23 6.11 10.37
N LEU A 186 1.63 6.23 9.10
CA LEU A 186 3.02 6.10 8.67
C LEU A 186 3.92 7.17 9.28
N THR A 187 3.47 8.43 9.33
CA THR A 187 4.26 9.55 9.87
C THR A 187 4.69 9.34 11.31
N GLU A 188 3.89 8.64 12.09
CA GLU A 188 4.17 8.41 13.52
C GLU A 188 5.33 7.43 13.74
N VAL A 189 5.59 6.53 12.79
CA VAL A 189 6.56 5.43 12.96
C VAL A 189 7.77 5.52 12.03
N LEU A 190 7.68 6.31 10.97
CA LEU A 190 8.66 6.35 9.90
C LEU A 190 9.90 7.16 10.30
N SER A 191 11.07 6.55 10.11
CA SER A 191 12.38 7.19 10.13
C SER A 191 12.85 7.41 8.69
N PRO A 192 12.73 8.63 8.12
CA PRO A 192 12.86 8.86 6.67
C PRO A 192 14.24 8.54 6.08
N ASP A 193 15.30 8.58 6.88
CA ASP A 193 16.67 8.28 6.42
C ASP A 193 16.96 6.76 6.41
N ASP A 194 16.32 6.02 7.31
CA ASP A 194 16.61 4.61 7.62
C ASP A 194 15.58 3.62 7.07
N ASP A 195 14.35 4.06 6.80
CA ASP A 195 13.25 3.19 6.35
C ASP A 195 13.07 3.19 4.83
N LEU A 196 12.65 2.04 4.30
CA LEU A 196 12.18 1.89 2.92
C LEU A 196 10.70 1.55 2.93
N VAL A 197 9.88 2.47 2.40
CA VAL A 197 8.43 2.28 2.30
C VAL A 197 8.11 1.61 0.99
N TRP A 198 7.35 0.52 1.05
CA TRP A 198 6.85 -0.17 -0.12
C TRP A 198 5.32 -0.25 -0.07
N ILE A 199 4.68 0.51 -0.94
CA ILE A 199 3.22 0.64 -1.04
C ILE A 199 2.69 -0.32 -2.10
N HIS A 200 1.61 -1.02 -1.78
CA HIS A 200 1.04 -2.02 -2.66
C HIS A 200 -0.39 -1.70 -3.09
N ASP A 201 -0.58 -1.86 -4.40
CA ASP A 201 -1.84 -1.95 -5.11
C ASP A 201 -2.67 -0.67 -5.24
N TYR A 202 -3.70 -0.74 -6.08
CA TYR A 202 -4.50 0.42 -6.50
C TYR A 202 -5.26 1.11 -5.35
N HIS A 203 -5.47 0.42 -4.23
CA HIS A 203 -6.11 0.96 -3.03
C HIS A 203 -5.36 2.15 -2.42
N LEU A 204 -4.02 2.18 -2.60
CA LEU A 204 -3.15 3.16 -1.96
C LEU A 204 -2.41 4.06 -2.98
N LEU A 205 -3.00 4.27 -4.17
CA LEU A 205 -2.37 5.08 -5.24
C LEU A 205 -2.04 6.51 -4.83
N ALA A 206 -2.83 7.11 -3.93
CA ALA A 206 -2.63 8.49 -3.50
C ALA A 206 -1.62 8.63 -2.36
N LEU A 207 -1.30 7.54 -1.65
CA LEU A 207 -0.42 7.52 -0.49
C LEU A 207 0.99 8.11 -0.76
N PRO A 208 1.67 7.86 -1.90
CA PRO A 208 2.98 8.45 -2.14
C PRO A 208 2.97 9.98 -2.11
N THR A 209 1.90 10.64 -2.57
CA THR A 209 1.75 12.10 -2.51
C THR A 209 1.73 12.60 -1.08
N PHE A 210 0.92 11.97 -0.23
CA PHE A 210 0.79 12.37 1.18
C PHE A 210 2.09 12.17 1.95
N LEU A 211 2.80 11.05 1.69
CA LEU A 211 4.11 10.80 2.30
C LEU A 211 5.15 11.81 1.83
N ARG A 212 5.23 12.08 0.52
CA ARG A 212 6.23 13.00 -0.03
C ARG A 212 6.08 14.42 0.49
N LYS A 213 4.84 14.86 0.77
CA LYS A 213 4.57 16.16 1.41
C LYS A 213 5.25 16.28 2.78
N ARG A 214 5.19 15.21 3.57
CA ARG A 214 5.68 15.18 4.96
C ARG A 214 7.16 14.85 5.05
N PHE A 215 7.61 13.91 4.21
CA PHE A 215 8.98 13.45 4.14
C PHE A 215 9.49 13.53 2.70
N PRO A 216 10.00 14.69 2.27
CA PRO A 216 10.49 14.88 0.90
C PRO A 216 11.59 13.89 0.50
N ARG A 217 12.39 13.43 1.48
CA ARG A 217 13.52 12.51 1.31
C ARG A 217 13.18 11.04 1.55
N ALA A 218 11.94 10.70 1.92
CA ALA A 218 11.56 9.31 2.15
C ALA A 218 11.76 8.48 0.88
N LYS A 219 12.28 7.27 1.04
CA LYS A 219 12.48 6.33 -0.05
C LYS A 219 11.21 5.51 -0.22
N VAL A 220 10.45 5.80 -1.28
CA VAL A 220 9.11 5.24 -1.50
C VAL A 220 9.08 4.42 -2.79
N GLY A 221 8.83 3.14 -2.67
CA GLY A 221 8.46 2.26 -3.77
C GLY A 221 6.94 2.05 -3.82
N PHE A 222 6.39 1.98 -5.02
CA PHE A 222 5.00 1.60 -5.28
C PHE A 222 4.97 0.40 -6.23
N PHE A 223 4.12 -0.59 -5.96
CA PHE A 223 3.90 -1.71 -6.87
C PHE A 223 2.41 -1.91 -7.17
N LEU A 224 2.04 -1.91 -8.45
CA LEU A 224 0.68 -2.16 -8.89
C LEU A 224 0.50 -3.65 -9.21
N HIS A 225 -0.38 -4.33 -8.47
CA HIS A 225 -0.70 -5.74 -8.71
C HIS A 225 -1.76 -5.92 -9.81
N SER A 226 -2.63 -4.93 -9.98
CA SER A 226 -3.58 -4.90 -11.09
C SER A 226 -2.91 -4.52 -12.42
N PRO A 227 -3.54 -4.82 -13.57
CA PRO A 227 -3.10 -4.26 -14.85
C PRO A 227 -3.11 -2.73 -14.82
N PHE A 228 -2.22 -2.11 -15.61
CA PHE A 228 -2.32 -0.70 -15.93
C PHE A 228 -2.96 -0.56 -17.31
N PRO A 229 -4.13 0.09 -17.44
CA PRO A 229 -4.87 0.10 -18.68
C PRO A 229 -4.22 1.05 -19.70
N SER A 230 -4.55 0.86 -20.98
CA SER A 230 -4.02 1.71 -22.04
C SER A 230 -4.40 3.17 -21.81
N SER A 231 -3.59 4.11 -22.32
CA SER A 231 -3.87 5.55 -22.17
C SER A 231 -5.22 5.98 -22.74
N GLU A 232 -5.81 5.21 -23.67
CA GLU A 232 -7.16 5.45 -24.21
C GLU A 232 -8.28 5.16 -23.20
N ILE A 233 -8.07 4.16 -22.35
CA ILE A 233 -8.98 3.83 -21.26
C ILE A 233 -8.69 4.73 -20.07
N PHE A 234 -7.42 4.90 -19.71
CA PHE A 234 -7.04 5.70 -18.55
C PHE A 234 -7.49 7.16 -18.67
N ARG A 235 -7.54 7.72 -19.89
CA ARG A 235 -8.03 9.09 -20.11
C ARG A 235 -9.52 9.29 -19.81
N THR A 236 -10.31 8.22 -19.70
CA THR A 236 -11.74 8.33 -19.34
C THR A 236 -11.94 8.64 -17.86
N ILE A 237 -10.92 8.40 -17.02
CA ILE A 237 -10.95 8.72 -15.59
C ILE A 237 -10.93 10.26 -15.42
N PRO A 238 -11.92 10.87 -14.74
CA PRO A 238 -11.94 12.32 -14.53
C PRO A 238 -10.73 12.84 -13.75
N VAL A 239 -10.27 12.07 -12.76
CA VAL A 239 -9.13 12.39 -11.87
C VAL A 239 -7.80 11.74 -12.32
N ARG A 240 -7.70 11.40 -13.62
CA ARG A 240 -6.54 10.70 -14.22
C ARG A 240 -5.20 11.34 -13.90
N GLU A 241 -5.12 12.68 -13.97
CA GLU A 241 -3.85 13.37 -13.76
C GLU A 241 -3.41 13.30 -12.30
N ASP A 242 -4.35 13.40 -11.36
CA ASP A 242 -4.07 13.30 -9.93
C ASP A 242 -3.51 11.93 -9.58
N LEU A 243 -4.10 10.86 -10.12
CA LEU A 243 -3.63 9.49 -9.92
C LEU A 243 -2.22 9.27 -10.51
N LEU A 244 -1.95 9.79 -11.70
CA LEU A 244 -0.61 9.70 -12.31
C LEU A 244 0.43 10.49 -11.52
N ARG A 245 0.12 11.74 -11.16
CA ARG A 245 0.99 12.58 -10.33
C ARG A 245 1.25 11.92 -8.99
N ALA A 246 0.26 11.22 -8.43
CA ALA A 246 0.45 10.48 -7.19
C ALA A 246 1.45 9.34 -7.32
N LEU A 247 1.37 8.54 -8.38
CA LEU A 247 2.37 7.52 -8.67
C LEU A 247 3.77 8.11 -8.88
N LEU A 248 3.87 9.26 -9.55
CA LEU A 248 5.14 9.96 -9.78
C LEU A 248 5.73 10.60 -8.50
N ASN A 249 5.00 10.60 -7.38
CA ASN A 249 5.55 10.96 -6.07
C ASN A 249 6.33 9.81 -5.40
N ALA A 250 6.26 8.58 -5.92
CA ALA A 250 7.17 7.48 -5.57
C ALA A 250 8.54 7.65 -6.27
N ASP A 251 9.58 7.02 -5.73
CA ASP A 251 10.91 6.95 -6.34
C ASP A 251 11.01 5.76 -7.31
N LEU A 252 10.24 4.70 -7.05
CA LEU A 252 10.13 3.52 -7.89
C LEU A 252 8.66 3.14 -8.09
N VAL A 253 8.26 2.89 -9.34
CA VAL A 253 6.94 2.35 -9.70
C VAL A 253 7.13 1.01 -10.40
N GLY A 254 6.58 -0.05 -9.82
CA GLY A 254 6.71 -1.41 -10.31
C GLY A 254 5.42 -1.98 -10.90
N PHE A 255 5.57 -2.79 -11.94
CA PHE A 255 4.49 -3.50 -12.62
C PHE A 255 4.87 -4.95 -12.91
N HIS A 256 3.90 -5.85 -13.07
CA HIS A 256 4.16 -7.25 -13.41
C HIS A 256 4.78 -7.44 -14.81
N THR A 257 4.27 -6.73 -15.81
CA THR A 257 4.65 -6.91 -17.22
C THR A 257 5.16 -5.63 -17.84
N PHE A 258 5.93 -5.76 -18.92
CA PHE A 258 6.36 -4.62 -19.71
C PHE A 258 5.19 -3.86 -20.34
N ASP A 259 4.11 -4.54 -20.71
CA ASP A 259 2.94 -3.87 -21.29
C ASP A 259 2.25 -2.91 -20.32
N TYR A 260 2.12 -3.30 -19.06
CA TYR A 260 1.54 -2.41 -18.03
C TYR A 260 2.43 -1.19 -17.81
N ALA A 261 3.76 -1.41 -17.72
CA ALA A 261 4.72 -0.32 -17.63
C ALA A 261 4.64 0.60 -18.86
N ARG A 262 4.59 0.04 -20.07
CA ARG A 262 4.46 0.80 -21.32
C ARG A 262 3.18 1.63 -21.36
N HIS A 263 2.06 1.09 -20.90
CA HIS A 263 0.81 1.84 -20.81
C HIS A 263 0.88 2.98 -19.81
N PHE A 264 1.52 2.78 -18.65
CA PHE A 264 1.79 3.85 -17.69
C PHE A 264 2.67 4.96 -18.29
N LEU A 265 3.79 4.62 -18.93
CA LEU A 265 4.68 5.58 -19.61
C LEU A 265 3.92 6.38 -20.68
N SER A 266 3.10 5.69 -21.48
CA SER A 266 2.25 6.32 -22.51
C SER A 266 1.21 7.26 -21.89
N ALA A 267 0.64 6.92 -20.73
CA ALA A 267 -0.29 7.79 -20.03
C ALA A 267 0.42 9.02 -19.47
N CYS A 268 1.61 8.89 -18.87
CA CYS A 268 2.43 10.01 -18.42
C CYS A 268 2.80 10.97 -19.57
N SER A 269 3.24 10.43 -20.71
CA SER A 269 3.60 11.25 -21.87
C SER A 269 2.39 11.98 -22.44
N ARG A 270 1.28 11.28 -22.70
CA ARG A 270 0.11 11.88 -23.37
C ARG A 270 -0.72 12.82 -22.48
N LEU A 271 -0.80 12.54 -21.18
CA LEU A 271 -1.66 13.29 -20.26
C LEU A 271 -0.90 14.36 -19.49
N LEU A 272 0.40 14.17 -19.22
CA LEU A 272 1.20 15.12 -18.45
C LEU A 272 2.33 15.76 -19.27
N GLY A 273 2.53 15.35 -20.52
CA GLY A 273 3.62 15.86 -21.36
C GLY A 273 5.01 15.44 -20.87
N LEU A 274 5.11 14.33 -20.13
CA LEU A 274 6.37 13.87 -19.55
C LEU A 274 7.04 12.84 -20.44
N ASP A 275 8.26 13.14 -20.86
CA ASP A 275 9.10 12.17 -21.57
C ASP A 275 9.74 11.18 -20.60
N TYR A 276 10.01 9.98 -21.11
CA TYR A 276 10.74 8.95 -20.37
C TYR A 276 12.03 8.59 -21.10
N GLN A 277 13.08 8.30 -20.33
CA GLN A 277 14.34 7.81 -20.86
C GLN A 277 14.42 6.30 -20.66
N SER A 278 14.73 5.57 -21.73
CA SER A 278 15.07 4.15 -21.69
C SER A 278 16.53 3.97 -22.09
N LYS A 279 17.40 3.62 -21.15
CA LYS A 279 18.84 3.40 -21.39
C LYS A 279 19.29 2.11 -20.71
N ARG A 280 19.85 1.16 -21.45
CA ARG A 280 20.44 -0.09 -20.92
C ARG A 280 19.52 -0.86 -19.94
N GLY A 281 18.22 -0.94 -20.23
CA GLY A 281 17.23 -1.63 -19.38
C GLY A 281 16.78 -0.84 -18.15
N TYR A 282 17.22 0.41 -18.01
CA TYR A 282 16.68 1.38 -17.06
C TYR A 282 15.62 2.24 -17.74
N ILE A 283 14.45 2.34 -17.11
CA ILE A 283 13.35 3.22 -17.54
C ILE A 283 13.15 4.26 -16.43
N GLY A 284 13.25 5.54 -16.77
CA GLY A 284 13.05 6.63 -15.82
C GLY A 284 12.24 7.77 -16.41
N ILE A 285 11.40 8.39 -15.59
CA ILE A 285 10.68 9.63 -15.90
C ILE A 285 11.29 10.75 -15.06
N GLU A 286 11.63 11.87 -15.68
CA GLU A 286 12.02 13.08 -14.95
C GLU A 286 10.76 13.82 -14.50
N TYR A 287 10.63 14.05 -13.19
CA TYR A 287 9.47 14.68 -12.60
C TYR A 287 9.89 15.62 -11.47
N TYR A 288 9.78 16.93 -11.71
CA TYR A 288 10.18 18.01 -10.78
C TYR A 288 11.59 17.81 -10.19
N GLY A 289 12.59 17.54 -11.05
CA GLY A 289 13.98 17.38 -10.64
C GLY A 289 14.30 16.05 -9.95
N ARG A 290 13.36 15.10 -9.92
CA ARG A 290 13.57 13.72 -9.46
C ARG A 290 13.42 12.75 -10.62
N THR A 291 14.15 11.63 -10.57
CA THR A 291 13.97 10.55 -11.54
C THR A 291 13.14 9.44 -10.92
N VAL A 292 11.91 9.28 -11.41
CA VAL A 292 11.02 8.18 -11.02
C VAL A 292 11.39 6.95 -11.85
N THR A 293 11.85 5.90 -11.18
CA THR A 293 12.29 4.67 -11.86
C THR A 293 11.10 3.74 -12.09
N VAL A 294 10.92 3.26 -13.32
CA VAL A 294 9.90 2.26 -13.66
C VAL A 294 10.55 0.89 -13.78
N LYS A 295 10.01 -0.10 -13.07
CA LYS A 295 10.54 -1.49 -13.07
C LYS A 295 9.46 -2.51 -13.42
N ILE A 296 9.90 -3.55 -14.14
CA ILE A 296 9.11 -4.74 -14.42
C ILE A 296 9.55 -5.81 -13.43
N LEU A 297 8.64 -6.23 -12.55
CA LEU A 297 8.87 -7.20 -11.48
C LEU A 297 7.73 -8.22 -11.50
N PRO A 298 7.83 -9.31 -12.28
CA PRO A 298 6.83 -10.37 -12.25
C PRO A 298 6.83 -11.02 -10.86
N VAL A 299 5.65 -11.13 -10.25
CA VAL A 299 5.53 -11.75 -8.92
C VAL A 299 5.50 -13.26 -9.11
N GLY A 300 6.34 -13.96 -8.34
CA GLY A 300 6.40 -15.42 -8.29
C GLY A 300 5.69 -15.99 -7.07
N ILE A 301 5.83 -17.29 -6.90
CA ILE A 301 5.29 -18.05 -5.76
C ILE A 301 6.42 -18.55 -4.86
N ASP A 302 6.15 -18.66 -3.56
CA ASP A 302 7.07 -19.29 -2.61
C ASP A 302 7.00 -20.82 -2.77
N MET A 303 7.98 -21.37 -3.48
CA MET A 303 8.07 -22.81 -3.72
C MET A 303 8.30 -23.62 -2.44
N GLY A 304 8.88 -23.03 -1.39
CA GLY A 304 9.08 -23.68 -0.10
C GLY A 304 7.75 -23.83 0.64
N GLN A 305 6.99 -22.74 0.72
CA GLN A 305 5.64 -22.77 1.28
C GLN A 305 4.75 -23.75 0.53
N LEU A 306 4.73 -23.71 -0.81
CA LEU A 306 3.91 -24.59 -1.62
C LEU A 306 4.23 -26.08 -1.36
N ARG A 307 5.51 -26.46 -1.34
CA ARG A 307 5.92 -27.85 -1.02
C ARG A 307 5.48 -28.26 0.37
N SER A 308 5.58 -27.36 1.35
CA SER A 308 5.15 -27.64 2.73
C SER A 308 3.65 -27.92 2.80
N VAL A 309 2.82 -27.12 2.11
CA VAL A 309 1.36 -27.31 2.09
C VAL A 309 1.00 -28.62 1.39
N VAL A 310 1.59 -28.90 0.22
CA VAL A 310 1.35 -30.14 -0.53
C VAL A 310 1.73 -31.40 0.28
N SER A 311 2.77 -31.30 1.11
CA SER A 311 3.23 -32.42 1.94
C SER A 311 2.43 -32.58 3.25
N ALA A 312 1.51 -31.67 3.55
CA ALA A 312 0.74 -31.71 4.80
C ALA A 312 -0.27 -32.87 4.79
N PRO A 313 -0.41 -33.63 5.90
CA PRO A 313 -1.34 -34.75 5.97
C PRO A 313 -2.79 -34.33 5.73
N GLU A 314 -3.19 -33.17 6.26
CA GLU A 314 -4.52 -32.56 6.05
C GLU A 314 -4.84 -32.37 4.56
N THR A 315 -3.85 -31.97 3.76
CA THR A 315 -4.03 -31.81 2.31
C THR A 315 -4.22 -33.17 1.64
N GLY A 316 -3.46 -34.18 2.06
CA GLY A 316 -3.62 -35.55 1.57
C GLY A 316 -4.98 -36.17 1.92
N ASP A 317 -5.51 -35.88 3.11
CA ASP A 317 -6.83 -36.34 3.54
C ASP A 317 -7.95 -35.65 2.74
N LEU A 318 -7.85 -34.35 2.50
CA LEU A 318 -8.81 -33.61 1.69
C LEU A 318 -8.83 -34.09 0.23
N VAL A 319 -7.66 -34.34 -0.37
CA VAL A 319 -7.55 -34.91 -1.72
C VAL A 319 -8.27 -36.26 -1.80
N ARG A 320 -8.10 -37.12 -0.79
CA ARG A 320 -8.79 -38.42 -0.72
C ARG A 320 -10.32 -38.31 -0.57
N GLN A 321 -10.85 -37.21 -0.03
CA GLN A 321 -12.30 -36.98 0.06
C GLN A 321 -12.91 -36.50 -1.27
N LEU A 322 -12.08 -35.90 -2.13
CA LEU A 322 -12.51 -35.33 -3.41
C LEU A 322 -12.32 -36.30 -4.60
N THR A 323 -11.63 -37.43 -4.38
CA THR A 323 -11.34 -38.45 -5.41
C THR A 323 -12.16 -39.70 -5.12
#